data_AF-A0A6M0AND0-F1
#
_entry.id   AF-A0A6M0AND0-F1
#
_cell.length_a   1.000
_cell.length_b   1.000
_cell.length_c   1.000
_cell.angle_alpha   90.00
_cell.angle_beta   90.00
_cell.angle_gamma   90.00
#
_symmetry.space_group_name_H-M   'P 1'
#
loop_
_entity.id
_entity.type
_entity.pdbx_description
1 polymer ?
#
loop_
_entity_poly.entity_id
_entity_poly.type
_entity_poly.pdbx_seq_one_letter_code
_entity_poly.pdbx_strand_id
1 'polypeptide(L)'
;MLREVSEQGSPIQRERALSALVESGQFRGVRQELADFSTRPSSREEGAAKQRVICHADYQTRLPGREVRGEGDPATGDAAVDEAYDGSGATFDLYRDIYERNSIDDRGMVLTSTVHYGRGFDNAFWNGRQMTYGDGDEDLPEEERLFNRFTIAIDIIGHELTHGVIQYEAGLVYRNQPGALNEHFADVFGILVKQRTLNQTASESDWVIGAGLFTENVNATGIRSMKEPGSAYNDPRLGK
;
A
#
# COMPACT_ATOMS: atom_id res chain seq x y z
N MET A 1 -2.05 -11.10 -11.91
CA MET A 1 -2.55 -11.55 -10.61
C MET A 1 -4.07 -11.46 -10.48
N LEU A 2 -4.72 -10.37 -10.06
CA LEU A 2 -6.20 -10.38 -9.81
C LEU A 2 -7.04 -10.81 -11.02
N ARG A 3 -6.60 -10.51 -12.25
CA ARG A 3 -7.24 -11.05 -13.47
C ARG A 3 -7.19 -12.58 -13.53
N GLU A 4 -6.04 -13.19 -13.23
CA GLU A 4 -5.89 -14.64 -13.17
C GLU A 4 -6.78 -15.23 -12.08
N VAL A 5 -6.84 -14.59 -10.90
CA VAL A 5 -7.74 -15.02 -9.80
C VAL A 5 -9.20 -14.97 -10.24
N SER A 6 -9.60 -13.95 -11.01
CA SER A 6 -10.96 -13.85 -11.56
C SER A 6 -11.32 -14.95 -12.57
N GLU A 7 -10.33 -15.60 -13.16
CA GLU A 7 -10.51 -16.66 -14.16
C GLU A 7 -10.36 -18.06 -13.54
N GLN A 8 -9.43 -18.23 -12.60
CA GLN A 8 -8.99 -19.53 -12.07
C GLN A 8 -9.43 -19.79 -10.61
N GLY A 9 -9.82 -18.76 -9.85
CA GLY A 9 -10.20 -18.91 -8.44
C GLY A 9 -11.52 -19.65 -8.21
N SER A 10 -11.86 -19.90 -6.95
CA SER A 10 -13.20 -20.33 -6.51
C SER A 10 -14.25 -19.25 -6.80
N PRO A 11 -15.56 -19.54 -6.78
CA PRO A 11 -16.59 -18.54 -7.04
C PRO A 11 -16.44 -17.27 -6.20
N ILE A 12 -16.12 -17.39 -4.91
CA ILE A 12 -15.94 -16.25 -4.01
C ILE A 12 -14.65 -15.48 -4.30
N GLN A 13 -13.54 -16.17 -4.59
CA GLN A 13 -12.27 -15.53 -4.99
C GLN A 13 -12.44 -14.74 -6.30
N ARG A 14 -13.21 -15.28 -7.25
CA ARG A 14 -13.48 -14.59 -8.52
C ARG A 14 -14.28 -13.32 -8.30
N GLU A 15 -15.32 -13.38 -7.47
CA GLU A 15 -16.15 -12.22 -7.14
C GLU A 15 -15.32 -11.09 -6.51
N ARG A 16 -14.49 -11.42 -5.50
CA ARG A 16 -13.60 -10.48 -4.83
C ARG A 16 -12.58 -9.85 -5.77
N ALA A 17 -11.91 -10.67 -6.58
CA ALA A 17 -10.94 -10.20 -7.55
C ALA A 17 -11.56 -9.26 -8.58
N LEU A 18 -12.78 -9.54 -9.06
CA LEU A 18 -13.51 -8.66 -9.97
C LEU A 18 -13.89 -7.33 -9.29
N SER A 19 -14.39 -7.36 -8.06
CA SER A 19 -14.72 -6.15 -7.31
C SER A 19 -13.48 -5.27 -7.13
N ALA A 20 -12.37 -5.86 -6.67
CA ALA A 20 -11.10 -5.17 -6.48
C ALA A 20 -10.56 -4.57 -7.79
N LEU A 21 -10.68 -5.28 -8.92
CA LEU A 21 -10.27 -4.78 -10.24
C LEU A 21 -11.07 -3.55 -10.68
N VAL A 22 -12.40 -3.57 -10.49
CA VAL A 22 -13.29 -2.45 -10.85
C VAL A 22 -12.94 -1.21 -10.02
N GLU A 23 -12.85 -1.36 -8.70
CA GLU A 23 -12.53 -0.26 -7.80
C GLU A 23 -11.13 0.31 -8.06
N SER A 24 -10.13 -0.56 -8.27
CA SER A 24 -8.77 -0.15 -8.63
C SER A 24 -8.70 0.65 -9.93
N GLY A 25 -9.60 0.39 -10.88
CA GLY A 25 -9.71 1.18 -12.11
C GLY A 25 -10.23 2.59 -11.84
N GLN A 26 -11.24 2.72 -10.97
CA GLN A 26 -11.83 4.01 -10.60
C GLN A 26 -10.82 4.89 -9.85
N PHE A 27 -10.12 4.34 -8.87
CA PHE A 27 -9.14 5.10 -8.08
C PHE A 27 -7.93 5.56 -8.91
N ARG A 28 -7.50 4.77 -9.89
CA ARG A 28 -6.47 5.21 -10.85
C ARG A 28 -6.91 6.42 -11.66
N GLY A 29 -8.19 6.49 -12.05
CA GLY A 29 -8.76 7.66 -12.71
C GLY A 29 -8.72 8.90 -11.83
N VAL A 30 -9.24 8.81 -10.60
CA VAL A 30 -9.27 9.93 -9.63
C VAL A 30 -7.87 10.44 -9.30
N ARG A 31 -6.91 9.52 -9.09
CA ARG A 31 -5.51 9.88 -8.80
C ARG A 31 -4.89 10.67 -9.96
N GLN A 32 -5.16 10.28 -11.19
CA GLN A 32 -4.64 11.00 -12.37
C GLN A 32 -5.19 12.43 -12.42
N GLU A 33 -6.48 12.63 -12.14
CA GLU A 33 -7.07 13.97 -12.08
C GLU A 33 -6.45 14.83 -10.96
N LEU A 34 -6.21 14.26 -9.77
CA LEU A 34 -5.62 15.00 -8.64
C LEU A 34 -4.14 15.35 -8.84
N ALA A 35 -3.38 14.50 -9.54
CA ALA A 35 -1.98 14.76 -9.86
C ALA A 35 -1.82 16.02 -10.72
N ASP A 36 -2.73 16.22 -11.69
CA ASP A 36 -2.70 17.39 -12.59
C ASP A 36 -2.84 18.72 -11.84
N PHE A 37 -3.46 18.73 -10.65
CA PHE A 37 -3.61 19.93 -9.81
C PHE A 37 -2.48 20.15 -8.79
N SER A 38 -1.60 19.17 -8.58
CA SER A 38 -0.65 19.14 -7.45
C SER A 38 0.74 19.73 -7.78
N THR A 39 1.05 20.03 -9.05
CA THR A 39 2.39 20.34 -9.58
C THR A 39 2.92 21.78 -9.32
N ARG A 40 2.56 22.43 -8.21
CA ARG A 40 3.09 23.77 -7.89
C ARG A 40 4.37 23.67 -7.04
N PRO A 41 5.48 24.30 -7.43
CA PRO A 41 6.68 24.36 -6.61
C PRO A 41 6.41 25.19 -5.34
N SER A 42 6.93 24.77 -4.19
CA SER A 42 6.79 25.52 -2.95
C SER A 42 7.98 25.39 -2.00
N SER A 43 8.09 26.39 -1.11
CA SER A 43 9.15 26.56 -0.12
C SER A 43 9.05 25.57 1.04
N ARG A 44 10.19 24.99 1.44
CA ARG A 44 10.31 24.10 2.63
C ARG A 44 9.86 24.82 3.90
N GLU A 45 8.93 24.21 4.64
CA GLU A 45 8.63 24.62 6.02
C GLU A 45 9.59 23.90 6.99
N GLU A 46 10.34 24.66 7.78
CA GLU A 46 11.15 24.12 8.88
C GLU A 46 10.25 23.76 10.07
N GLY A 47 10.21 22.48 10.44
CA GLY A 47 9.45 21.98 11.61
C GLY A 47 8.50 20.80 11.33
N ALA A 48 8.95 19.81 10.57
CA ALA A 48 8.19 18.62 10.17
C ALA A 48 7.74 17.73 11.35
N ALA A 49 6.59 18.02 11.94
CA ALA A 49 5.97 17.12 12.90
C ALA A 49 5.23 15.99 12.17
N LYS A 50 5.56 14.73 12.47
CA LYS A 50 4.79 13.57 12.02
C LYS A 50 3.36 13.70 12.53
N GLN A 51 2.38 13.51 11.66
CA GLN A 51 0.96 13.50 12.02
C GLN A 51 0.26 12.35 11.27
N ARG A 52 -0.26 11.38 12.02
CA ARG A 52 -0.99 10.22 11.50
C ARG A 52 -2.41 10.21 12.03
N VAL A 53 -3.33 9.78 11.17
CA VAL A 53 -4.74 9.53 11.53
C VAL A 53 -5.15 8.20 10.92
N ILE A 54 -5.49 7.23 11.76
CA ILE A 54 -5.98 5.92 11.32
C ILE A 54 -7.48 5.86 11.55
N CYS A 55 -8.19 5.48 10.50
CA CYS A 55 -9.63 5.32 10.49
C CYS A 55 -10.02 3.87 10.22
N HIS A 56 -11.18 3.49 10.71
CA HIS A 56 -11.81 2.19 10.51
C HIS A 56 -13.05 2.41 9.63
N ALA A 57 -13.14 1.71 8.49
CA ALA A 57 -14.26 1.87 7.55
C ALA A 57 -15.52 1.08 7.95
N ASP A 58 -15.48 0.33 9.04
CA ASP A 58 -16.59 -0.50 9.53
C ASP A 58 -17.09 -1.50 8.46
N TYR A 59 -16.14 -2.02 7.66
CA TYR A 59 -16.38 -2.91 6.52
C TYR A 59 -17.28 -2.30 5.43
N GLN A 60 -17.37 -0.97 5.40
CA GLN A 60 -18.02 -0.19 4.35
C GLN A 60 -16.98 0.34 3.36
N THR A 61 -17.45 0.92 2.25
CA THR A 61 -16.58 1.54 1.23
C THR A 61 -16.55 3.08 1.32
N ARG A 62 -17.13 3.65 2.38
CA ARG A 62 -17.14 5.10 2.59
C ARG A 62 -15.88 5.54 3.35
N LEU A 63 -15.08 6.41 2.72
CA LEU A 63 -13.86 6.97 3.28
C LEU A 63 -14.08 8.34 3.96
N PRO A 64 -13.26 8.74 4.95
CA PRO A 64 -12.23 7.92 5.62
C PRO A 64 -12.82 6.93 6.64
N GLY A 65 -14.11 7.00 6.96
CA GLY A 65 -14.71 6.20 8.04
C GLY A 65 -14.53 6.88 9.41
N ARG A 66 -14.48 6.08 10.47
CA ARG A 66 -14.39 6.57 11.86
C ARG A 66 -12.93 6.57 12.32
N GLU A 67 -12.45 7.68 12.86
CA GLU A 67 -11.12 7.76 13.48
C GLU A 67 -11.02 6.80 14.68
N VAL A 68 -9.92 6.05 14.75
CA VAL A 68 -9.64 5.06 15.79
C VAL A 68 -8.27 5.20 16.44
N ARG A 69 -7.31 5.89 15.79
CA ARG A 69 -5.98 6.13 16.36
C ARG A 69 -5.34 7.38 15.77
N GLY A 70 -4.90 8.32 16.61
CA GLY A 70 -4.18 9.53 16.23
C GLY A 70 -2.69 9.50 16.58
N GLU A 71 -1.96 10.55 16.19
CA GLU A 71 -0.55 10.72 16.54
C GLU A 71 -0.36 10.77 18.07
N GLY A 72 0.53 9.94 18.60
CA GLY A 72 0.78 9.81 20.05
C GLY A 72 -0.15 8.85 20.80
N ASP A 73 -1.24 8.38 20.17
CA ASP A 73 -2.16 7.44 20.83
C ASP A 73 -1.55 6.03 20.99
N PRO A 74 -1.90 5.32 22.09
CA PRO A 74 -1.44 3.96 22.31
C PRO A 74 -1.97 2.99 21.25
N ALA A 75 -1.35 1.81 21.16
CA ALA A 75 -1.83 0.71 20.32
C ALA A 75 -3.26 0.31 20.67
N THR A 76 -4.06 -0.03 19.66
CA THR A 76 -5.48 -0.36 19.84
C THR A 76 -5.70 -1.84 20.11
N GLY A 77 -4.73 -2.69 19.75
CA GLY A 77 -4.86 -4.15 19.78
C GLY A 77 -5.51 -4.72 18.52
N ASP A 78 -5.89 -3.87 17.57
CA ASP A 78 -6.28 -4.26 16.22
C ASP A 78 -5.02 -4.24 15.33
N ALA A 79 -4.66 -5.40 14.78
CA ALA A 79 -3.44 -5.56 14.01
C ALA A 79 -3.41 -4.65 12.78
N ALA A 80 -4.53 -4.48 12.07
CA ALA A 80 -4.55 -3.65 10.86
C ALA A 80 -4.37 -2.17 11.21
N VAL A 81 -5.03 -1.70 12.27
CA VAL A 81 -4.89 -0.32 12.77
C VAL A 81 -3.45 -0.05 13.21
N ASP A 82 -2.86 -0.97 13.98
CA ASP A 82 -1.53 -0.80 14.53
C ASP A 82 -0.44 -0.88 13.45
N GLU A 83 -0.56 -1.81 12.50
CA GLU A 83 0.35 -1.93 11.35
C GLU A 83 0.27 -0.70 10.41
N ALA A 84 -0.94 -0.20 10.12
CA ALA A 84 -1.11 1.01 9.31
C ALA A 84 -0.50 2.25 10.01
N TYR A 85 -0.65 2.34 11.34
CA TYR A 85 -0.03 3.39 12.14
C TYR A 85 1.49 3.34 12.09
N ASP A 86 2.07 2.16 12.32
CA ASP A 86 3.51 1.98 12.38
C ASP A 86 4.16 2.10 11.00
N GLY A 87 3.56 1.50 9.96
CA GLY A 87 4.07 1.55 8.59
C GLY A 87 4.02 2.95 7.97
N SER A 88 2.94 3.71 8.20
CA SER A 88 2.88 5.13 7.77
C SER A 88 3.90 5.98 8.52
N GLY A 89 4.13 5.67 9.81
CA GLY A 89 5.13 6.34 10.62
C GLY A 89 6.56 6.07 10.16
N ALA A 90 6.89 4.82 9.84
CA ALA A 90 8.19 4.42 9.32
C ALA A 90 8.46 5.04 7.94
N THR A 91 7.43 5.13 7.11
CA THR A 91 7.53 5.79 5.80
C THR A 91 7.82 7.28 5.95
N PHE A 92 7.11 7.97 6.85
CA PHE A 92 7.42 9.36 7.18
C PHE A 92 8.86 9.54 7.65
N ASP A 93 9.33 8.68 8.56
CA ASP A 93 10.69 8.77 9.10
C ASP A 93 11.75 8.54 8.01
N LEU A 94 11.51 7.63 7.06
CA LEU A 94 12.38 7.44 5.89
C LEU A 94 12.56 8.77 5.14
N TYR A 95 11.46 9.38 4.73
CA TYR A 95 11.47 10.62 3.97
C TYR A 95 12.07 11.79 4.76
N ARG A 96 11.71 11.94 6.03
CA ARG A 96 12.25 13.01 6.87
C ARG A 96 13.75 12.86 7.10
N ASP A 97 14.20 11.73 7.61
CA ASP A 97 15.58 11.65 8.15
C ASP A 97 16.63 11.36 7.08
N ILE A 98 16.27 10.74 5.95
CA ILE A 98 17.23 10.44 4.88
C ILE A 98 17.15 11.47 3.76
N TYR A 99 15.97 11.99 3.47
CA TYR A 99 15.73 12.85 2.31
C TYR A 99 15.37 14.29 2.68
N GLU A 100 15.35 14.63 3.98
CA GLU A 100 14.98 15.95 4.49
C GLU A 100 13.60 16.42 3.98
N ARG A 101 12.70 15.46 3.72
CA ARG A 101 11.37 15.73 3.16
C ARG A 101 10.31 15.74 4.25
N ASN A 102 9.48 16.78 4.28
CA ASN A 102 8.41 16.92 5.26
C ASN A 102 7.10 16.25 4.77
N SER A 103 6.91 14.96 5.10
CA SER A 103 5.76 14.16 4.66
C SER A 103 5.71 13.92 3.14
N ILE A 104 4.59 13.38 2.66
CA ILE A 104 4.37 12.98 1.26
C ILE A 104 4.46 14.17 0.30
N ASP A 105 3.97 15.33 0.71
CA ASP A 105 3.84 16.52 -0.15
C ASP A 105 4.90 17.60 0.10
N ASP A 106 5.92 17.28 0.92
CA ASP A 106 6.96 18.19 1.43
C ASP A 106 6.44 19.39 2.24
N ARG A 107 5.19 19.34 2.73
CA ARG A 107 4.55 20.43 3.50
C ARG A 107 3.83 19.91 4.75
N GLY A 108 4.22 18.75 5.25
CA GLY A 108 3.66 18.21 6.49
C GLY A 108 2.23 17.69 6.36
N MET A 109 1.85 17.21 5.16
CA MET A 109 0.57 16.53 4.96
C MET A 109 0.31 15.48 6.05
N VAL A 110 -0.88 15.53 6.65
CA VAL A 110 -1.36 14.51 7.59
C VAL A 110 -1.51 13.18 6.84
N LEU A 111 -0.92 12.13 7.40
CA LEU A 111 -0.99 10.77 6.85
C LEU A 111 -2.26 10.09 7.34
N THR A 112 -3.34 10.27 6.58
CA THR A 112 -4.60 9.55 6.82
C THR A 112 -4.54 8.15 6.19
N SER A 113 -4.92 7.14 6.97
CA SER A 113 -5.04 5.74 6.54
C SER A 113 -6.39 5.18 6.98
N THR A 114 -7.05 4.43 6.11
CA THR A 114 -8.30 3.73 6.40
C THR A 114 -8.14 2.23 6.27
N VAL A 115 -8.42 1.49 7.34
CA VAL A 115 -8.38 0.02 7.39
C VAL A 115 -9.79 -0.58 7.40
N HIS A 116 -9.90 -1.89 7.21
CA HIS A 116 -11.17 -2.64 7.11
C HIS A 116 -12.10 -2.09 6.03
N TYR A 117 -11.53 -1.71 4.89
CA TYR A 117 -12.29 -1.20 3.75
C TYR A 117 -12.98 -2.35 3.01
N GLY A 118 -14.31 -2.28 2.93
CA GLY A 118 -15.12 -3.34 2.35
C GLY A 118 -15.02 -4.68 3.09
N ARG A 119 -15.59 -5.73 2.50
CA ARG A 119 -15.43 -7.12 2.95
C ARG A 119 -14.77 -7.92 1.84
N GLY A 120 -13.74 -8.69 2.15
CA GLY A 120 -13.03 -9.47 1.14
C GLY A 120 -12.33 -8.61 0.09
N PHE A 121 -11.84 -7.43 0.47
CA PHE A 121 -11.23 -6.50 -0.48
C PHE A 121 -9.74 -6.84 -0.67
N ASP A 122 -9.43 -7.46 -1.80
CA ASP A 122 -8.07 -7.94 -2.15
C ASP A 122 -7.17 -6.84 -2.73
N ASN A 123 -7.11 -5.68 -2.06
CA ASN A 123 -6.16 -4.65 -2.44
C ASN A 123 -5.85 -3.63 -1.33
N ALA A 124 -4.78 -2.86 -1.54
CA ALA A 124 -4.53 -1.57 -0.90
C ALA A 124 -4.28 -0.50 -1.97
N PHE A 125 -4.50 0.77 -1.64
CA PHE A 125 -4.26 1.85 -2.58
C PHE A 125 -4.09 3.23 -1.93
N TRP A 126 -3.25 4.05 -2.56
CA TRP A 126 -3.31 5.51 -2.45
C TRP A 126 -4.34 6.11 -3.41
N ASN A 127 -5.36 6.79 -2.87
CA ASN A 127 -6.45 7.36 -3.68
C ASN A 127 -6.23 8.81 -4.14
N GLY A 128 -5.05 9.37 -3.90
CA GLY A 128 -4.73 10.78 -4.14
C GLY A 128 -4.81 11.67 -2.91
N ARG A 129 -5.38 11.18 -1.81
CA ARG A 129 -5.56 11.93 -0.54
C ARG A 129 -5.24 11.13 0.71
N GLN A 130 -5.51 9.83 0.70
CA GLN A 130 -5.30 8.95 1.85
C GLN A 130 -4.99 7.53 1.39
N MET A 131 -4.47 6.75 2.34
CA MET A 131 -4.31 5.32 2.20
C MET A 131 -5.58 4.56 2.53
N THR A 132 -5.83 3.47 1.81
CA THR A 132 -6.92 2.53 2.08
C THR A 132 -6.40 1.10 2.00
N TYR A 133 -6.79 0.26 2.96
CA TYR A 133 -6.38 -1.14 3.05
C TYR A 133 -7.60 -2.05 3.22
N GLY A 134 -7.66 -3.11 2.41
CA GLY A 134 -8.58 -4.22 2.64
C GLY A 134 -7.96 -5.31 3.52
N ASP A 135 -8.84 -6.14 4.06
CA ASP A 135 -8.47 -7.27 4.92
C ASP A 135 -8.12 -8.55 4.14
N GLY A 136 -8.10 -8.47 2.80
CA GLY A 136 -7.92 -9.64 1.94
C GLY A 136 -8.98 -10.71 2.23
N ASP A 137 -8.53 -11.95 2.41
CA ASP A 137 -9.40 -13.10 2.62
C ASP A 137 -9.57 -13.49 4.10
N GLU A 138 -9.24 -12.61 5.06
CA GLU A 138 -9.27 -12.95 6.49
C GLU A 138 -10.66 -13.31 7.04
N ASP A 139 -11.73 -13.08 6.28
CA ASP A 139 -13.11 -13.49 6.61
C ASP A 139 -13.52 -14.86 6.01
N LEU A 140 -12.68 -15.48 5.17
CA LEU A 140 -12.90 -16.83 4.62
C LEU A 140 -12.32 -17.93 5.54
N PRO A 141 -12.72 -19.21 5.37
CA PRO A 141 -12.00 -20.34 5.95
C PRO A 141 -10.53 -20.33 5.54
N GLU A 142 -9.63 -20.73 6.45
CA GLU A 142 -8.17 -20.62 6.28
C GLU A 142 -7.69 -21.29 4.99
N GLU A 143 -8.23 -22.45 4.65
CA GLU A 143 -7.93 -23.23 3.45
C GLU A 143 -8.35 -22.56 2.12
N GLU A 144 -9.23 -21.56 2.18
CA GLU A 144 -9.71 -20.82 1.00
C GLU A 144 -8.99 -19.48 0.79
N ARG A 145 -8.18 -19.02 1.75
CA ARG A 145 -7.56 -17.69 1.72
C ARG A 145 -6.40 -17.65 0.74
N LEU A 146 -6.36 -16.62 -0.11
CA LEU A 146 -5.20 -16.29 -0.93
C LEU A 146 -4.39 -15.15 -0.31
N PHE A 147 -5.08 -14.15 0.23
CA PHE A 147 -4.46 -12.94 0.80
C PHE A 147 -4.71 -12.83 2.31
N ASN A 148 -3.67 -12.44 3.04
CA ASN A 148 -3.80 -11.82 4.37
C ASN A 148 -4.21 -10.35 4.23
N ARG A 149 -4.46 -9.65 5.35
CA ARG A 149 -4.69 -8.20 5.35
C ARG A 149 -3.54 -7.43 4.70
N PHE A 150 -3.86 -6.37 3.97
CA PHE A 150 -2.88 -5.63 3.17
C PHE A 150 -1.98 -4.69 3.98
N THR A 151 -2.21 -4.58 5.30
CA THR A 151 -1.32 -3.86 6.22
C THR A 151 -0.14 -4.71 6.70
N ILE A 152 -0.18 -6.03 6.50
CA ILE A 152 0.80 -6.97 7.08
C ILE A 152 2.24 -6.76 6.57
N ALA A 153 2.39 -6.23 5.36
CA ALA A 153 3.68 -5.99 4.73
C ALA A 153 3.99 -4.48 4.71
N ILE A 154 4.98 -4.06 5.49
CA ILE A 154 5.35 -2.65 5.62
C ILE A 154 5.81 -2.02 4.29
N ASP A 155 6.39 -2.81 3.39
CA ASP A 155 6.79 -2.35 2.06
C ASP A 155 5.58 -2.04 1.16
N ILE A 156 4.42 -2.67 1.36
CA ILE A 156 3.16 -2.29 0.68
C ILE A 156 2.71 -0.91 1.17
N ILE A 157 2.75 -0.67 2.49
CA ILE A 157 2.39 0.65 3.05
C ILE A 157 3.35 1.74 2.49
N GLY A 158 4.65 1.46 2.48
CA GLY A 158 5.65 2.36 1.91
C GLY A 158 5.47 2.59 0.41
N HIS A 159 5.16 1.54 -0.35
CA HIS A 159 4.87 1.60 -1.79
C HIS A 159 3.71 2.55 -2.07
N GLU A 160 2.58 2.36 -1.39
CA GLU A 160 1.39 3.14 -1.67
C GLU A 160 1.55 4.62 -1.26
N LEU A 161 2.16 4.91 -0.12
CA LEU A 161 2.47 6.30 0.29
C LEU A 161 3.45 6.96 -0.69
N THR A 162 4.36 6.19 -1.29
CA THR A 162 5.29 6.68 -2.32
C THR A 162 4.56 7.12 -3.60
N HIS A 163 3.41 6.52 -3.95
CA HIS A 163 2.59 7.07 -5.03
C HIS A 163 2.17 8.52 -4.77
N GLY A 164 1.91 8.88 -3.52
CA GLY A 164 1.68 10.27 -3.12
C GLY A 164 2.91 11.14 -3.36
N VAL A 165 4.10 10.66 -3.03
CA VAL A 165 5.35 11.43 -3.28
C VAL A 165 5.52 11.66 -4.78
N ILE A 166 5.32 10.63 -5.60
CA ILE A 166 5.38 10.74 -7.05
C ILE A 166 4.33 11.75 -7.57
N GLN A 167 3.13 11.76 -6.99
CA GLN A 167 2.06 12.71 -7.35
C GLN A 167 2.46 14.17 -7.08
N TYR A 168 3.11 14.46 -5.95
CA TYR A 168 3.52 15.83 -5.60
C TYR A 168 4.86 16.26 -6.21
N GLU A 169 5.58 15.35 -6.87
CA GLU A 169 6.86 15.62 -7.53
C GLU A 169 6.76 15.47 -9.05
N ALA A 170 7.19 14.31 -9.57
CA ALA A 170 7.34 14.09 -11.02
C ALA A 170 6.01 13.93 -11.76
N GLY A 171 4.89 13.69 -11.05
CA GLY A 171 3.57 13.55 -11.66
C GLY A 171 3.50 12.46 -12.73
N LEU A 172 4.21 11.34 -12.53
CA LEU A 172 4.33 10.30 -13.56
C LEU A 172 2.97 9.69 -13.89
N VAL A 173 2.48 9.99 -15.10
CA VAL A 173 1.20 9.48 -15.60
C VAL A 173 1.20 7.96 -15.56
N TYR A 174 0.10 7.36 -15.08
CA TYR A 174 0.00 5.93 -14.84
C TYR A 174 -0.30 5.13 -16.13
N ARG A 175 0.59 5.25 -17.12
CA ARG A 175 0.45 4.63 -18.46
C ARG A 175 1.81 4.36 -19.06
N ASN A 176 1.95 3.24 -19.79
CA ASN A 176 3.16 2.87 -20.53
C ASN A 176 4.43 2.95 -19.64
N GLN A 177 5.54 3.45 -20.17
CA GLN A 177 6.79 3.59 -19.44
C GLN A 177 6.71 4.55 -18.22
N PRO A 178 6.03 5.72 -18.30
CA PRO A 178 5.80 6.55 -17.11
C PRO A 178 5.09 5.81 -15.98
N GLY A 179 4.09 4.99 -16.30
CA GLY A 179 3.40 4.17 -15.32
C GLY A 179 4.30 3.07 -14.73
N ALA A 180 5.13 2.45 -15.55
CA ALA A 180 6.12 1.47 -15.08
C ALA A 180 7.17 2.12 -14.15
N LEU A 181 7.61 3.35 -14.44
CA LEU A 181 8.49 4.10 -13.56
C LEU A 181 7.79 4.49 -12.25
N ASN A 182 6.51 4.87 -12.32
CA ASN A 182 5.71 5.18 -11.13
C ASN A 182 5.68 3.98 -10.16
N GLU A 183 5.34 2.79 -10.66
CA GLU A 183 5.39 1.54 -9.89
C GLU A 183 6.79 1.20 -9.39
N HIS A 184 7.80 1.36 -10.24
CA HIS A 184 9.19 1.06 -9.87
C HIS A 184 9.67 1.93 -8.71
N PHE A 185 9.41 3.24 -8.73
CA PHE A 185 9.76 4.12 -7.62
C PHE A 185 9.01 3.72 -6.35
N ALA A 186 7.73 3.39 -6.45
CA ALA A 186 6.95 2.89 -5.32
C ALA A 186 7.57 1.62 -4.71
N ASP A 187 7.97 0.64 -5.52
CA ASP A 187 8.67 -0.56 -5.06
C ASP A 187 10.02 -0.26 -4.39
N VAL A 188 10.83 0.63 -5.00
CA VAL A 188 12.13 1.02 -4.45
C VAL A 188 11.98 1.61 -3.06
N PHE A 189 11.11 2.61 -2.89
CA PHE A 189 10.93 3.26 -1.60
C PHE A 189 10.23 2.35 -0.59
N GLY A 190 9.29 1.50 -1.01
CA GLY A 190 8.70 0.46 -0.17
C GLY A 190 9.77 -0.46 0.44
N ILE A 191 10.69 -0.97 -0.37
CA ILE A 191 11.82 -1.77 0.12
C ILE A 191 12.75 -0.97 1.03
N LEU A 192 13.03 0.30 0.72
CA LEU A 192 13.87 1.14 1.59
C LEU A 192 13.22 1.39 2.96
N VAL A 193 11.90 1.52 3.03
CA VAL A 193 11.16 1.61 4.31
C VAL A 193 11.34 0.31 5.10
N LYS A 194 11.15 -0.85 4.46
CA LYS A 194 11.33 -2.16 5.08
C LYS A 194 12.76 -2.36 5.58
N GLN A 195 13.76 -2.10 4.72
CA GLN A 195 15.18 -2.21 5.07
C GLN A 195 15.53 -1.35 6.26
N ARG A 196 15.09 -0.09 6.26
CA ARG A 196 15.34 0.83 7.37
C ARG A 196 14.69 0.36 8.67
N THR A 197 13.44 -0.09 8.60
CA THR A 197 12.69 -0.57 9.78
C THR A 197 13.32 -1.81 10.40
N LEU A 198 13.84 -2.71 9.56
CA LEU A 198 14.51 -3.94 9.99
C LEU A 198 16.03 -3.76 10.22
N ASN A 199 16.55 -2.53 10.08
CA ASN A 199 17.98 -2.21 10.14
C ASN A 199 18.85 -3.13 9.26
N GLN A 200 18.39 -3.38 8.03
CA GLN A 200 19.06 -4.24 7.05
C GLN A 200 19.99 -3.45 6.13
N THR A 201 21.13 -4.04 5.84
CA THR A 201 21.94 -3.67 4.67
C THR A 201 21.30 -4.18 3.38
N ALA A 202 21.74 -3.64 2.24
CA ALA A 202 21.28 -4.09 0.92
C ALA A 202 21.48 -5.61 0.69
N SER A 203 22.55 -6.19 1.24
CA SER A 203 22.83 -7.63 1.13
C SER A 203 21.93 -8.52 1.98
N GLU A 204 21.40 -8.00 3.09
CA GLU A 204 20.53 -8.75 4.01
C GLU A 204 19.07 -8.71 3.58
N SER A 205 18.68 -7.69 2.81
CA SER A 205 17.30 -7.55 2.33
C SER A 205 16.90 -8.70 1.39
N ASP A 206 15.65 -9.12 1.47
CA ASP A 206 15.06 -10.11 0.55
C ASP A 206 14.83 -9.52 -0.84
N TRP A 207 14.57 -8.22 -0.93
CA TRP A 207 14.14 -7.50 -2.13
C TRP A 207 12.83 -8.04 -2.73
N VAL A 208 11.92 -8.48 -1.86
CA VAL A 208 10.60 -9.01 -2.20
C VAL A 208 9.53 -8.01 -1.78
N ILE A 209 8.66 -7.65 -2.72
CA ILE A 209 7.47 -6.82 -2.49
C ILE A 209 6.33 -7.70 -2.02
N GLY A 210 5.68 -7.33 -0.91
CA GLY A 210 4.54 -8.05 -0.34
C GLY A 210 4.91 -9.40 0.28
N ALA A 211 6.11 -9.52 0.86
CA ALA A 211 6.48 -10.73 1.59
C ALA A 211 5.53 -10.93 2.79
N GLY A 212 4.92 -12.12 2.88
CA GLY A 212 3.91 -12.44 3.91
C GLY A 212 2.48 -12.00 3.58
N LEU A 213 2.26 -11.28 2.47
CA LEU A 213 0.89 -10.94 2.04
C LEU A 213 0.10 -12.19 1.65
N PHE A 214 0.72 -13.12 0.93
CA PHE A 214 0.08 -14.37 0.58
C PHE A 214 0.05 -15.34 1.76
N THR A 215 -1.02 -16.10 1.86
CA THR A 215 -1.13 -17.20 2.82
C THR A 215 -0.27 -18.40 2.40
N GLU A 216 -0.13 -19.37 3.29
CA GLU A 216 0.57 -20.63 2.98
C GLU A 216 -0.09 -21.46 1.87
N ASN A 217 -1.34 -21.14 1.51
CA ASN A 217 -2.05 -21.81 0.43
C ASN A 217 -1.50 -21.45 -0.95
N VAL A 218 -0.70 -20.38 -1.08
CA VAL A 218 -0.24 -19.84 -2.36
C VAL A 218 1.24 -20.14 -2.56
N ASN A 219 1.60 -20.68 -3.72
CA ASN A 219 3.00 -20.89 -4.08
C ASN A 219 3.68 -19.58 -4.53
N ALA A 220 4.00 -18.73 -3.56
CA ALA A 220 4.59 -17.40 -3.75
C ALA A 220 5.54 -17.00 -2.61
N THR A 221 6.56 -16.21 -2.94
CA THR A 221 7.37 -15.48 -1.94
C THR A 221 6.81 -14.09 -1.66
N GLY A 222 6.11 -13.50 -2.63
CA GLY A 222 5.53 -12.16 -2.58
C GLY A 222 4.97 -11.76 -3.95
N ILE A 223 4.51 -10.51 -4.10
CA ILE A 223 3.91 -10.02 -5.34
C ILE A 223 4.99 -9.85 -6.42
N ARG A 224 6.18 -9.33 -6.06
CA ARG A 224 7.29 -9.07 -6.99
C ARG A 224 8.63 -9.37 -6.34
N SER A 225 9.60 -9.71 -7.17
CA SER A 225 11.02 -9.85 -6.79
C SER A 225 11.80 -8.78 -7.54
N MET A 226 12.50 -7.90 -6.81
CA MET A 226 13.36 -6.89 -7.43
C MET A 226 14.72 -7.46 -7.83
N LYS A 227 15.17 -8.56 -7.19
CA LYS A 227 16.39 -9.28 -7.59
C LYS A 227 16.20 -10.07 -8.88
N GLU A 228 15.08 -10.75 -8.99
CA GLU A 228 14.76 -11.65 -10.10
C GLU A 228 13.32 -11.44 -10.57
N PRO A 229 13.04 -10.37 -11.35
CA PRO A 229 11.69 -10.09 -11.82
C PRO A 229 11.06 -11.28 -12.56
N GLY A 230 9.83 -11.64 -12.19
CA GLY A 230 9.10 -12.79 -12.74
C GLY A 230 9.30 -14.12 -12.00
N SER A 231 9.99 -14.12 -10.85
CA SER A 231 10.18 -15.33 -10.02
C SER A 231 9.37 -15.35 -8.71
N ALA A 232 8.62 -14.30 -8.41
CA ALA A 232 8.01 -14.10 -7.08
C ALA A 232 6.85 -15.07 -6.76
N TYR A 233 6.16 -15.58 -7.78
CA TYR A 233 5.08 -16.55 -7.62
C TYR A 233 4.93 -17.46 -8.84
N ASN A 234 4.38 -18.65 -8.62
CA ASN A 234 3.97 -19.58 -9.67
C ASN A 234 2.85 -20.47 -9.12
N ASP A 235 1.62 -19.96 -9.15
CA ASP A 235 0.45 -20.59 -8.52
C ASP A 235 -0.67 -20.78 -9.56
N PRO A 236 -1.40 -21.92 -9.57
CA PRO A 236 -2.48 -22.16 -10.52
C PRO A 236 -3.58 -21.09 -10.55
N ARG A 237 -3.79 -20.36 -9.44
CA ARG A 237 -4.83 -19.33 -9.34
C ARG A 237 -4.31 -17.91 -9.61
N LEU A 238 -3.04 -17.64 -9.34
CA LEU A 238 -2.44 -16.30 -9.51
C LEU A 238 -1.68 -16.16 -10.84
N GLY A 239 -1.36 -17.28 -11.49
CA GLY A 239 -0.56 -17.36 -12.69
C GLY A 239 0.95 -17.35 -12.41
N LYS A 240 1.70 -16.79 -13.35
CA LYS A 240 3.15 -16.58 -13.29
C LYS A 240 3.49 -15.16 -13.74
#